data_AF-A0A523T259-F1
#
_entry.id   AF-A0A523T259-F1
#
_cell.length_a   1.000
_cell.length_b   1.000
_cell.length_c   1.000
_cell.angle_alpha   90.00
_cell.angle_beta   90.00
_cell.angle_gamma   90.00
#
_symmetry.space_group_name_H-M   'P 1'
#
loop_
_entity.id
_entity.type
_entity.pdbx_description
1 polymer ?
#
loop_
_entity_poly.entity_id
_entity_poly.type
_entity_poly.pdbx_seq_one_letter_code
_entity_poly.pdbx_strand_id
1 'polypeptide(L)'
;MSKELIDTIEHMLENEDEVIVPVKRIWKILQVDDKYHNLEIPVFSEFSELLHSDNRFEFMHPVNYDDMYDASGERIDREIEMESLGFYSGERIKLKKIPMTGAMLAKMIERSSNRMMEALKKAWETKPEDSKAGNRLLEIMQKAQKLEKDIQKIVKKIREEENQ
;
A
#
# COMPACT_ATOMS: atom_id res chain seq x y z
N MET A 1 7.06 -16.52 21.94
CA MET A 1 7.64 -15.37 21.22
C MET A 1 6.87 -15.09 19.93
N SER A 2 6.77 -16.04 19.00
CA SER A 2 5.94 -15.87 17.78
C SER A 2 4.50 -15.41 18.04
N LYS A 3 3.86 -15.94 19.10
CA LYS A 3 2.45 -15.65 19.39
C LYS A 3 2.17 -14.17 19.72
N GLU A 4 3.00 -13.53 20.53
CA GLU A 4 2.82 -12.13 20.93
C GLU A 4 2.99 -11.17 19.74
N LEU A 5 3.95 -11.47 18.86
CA LEU A 5 4.13 -10.77 17.60
C LEU A 5 2.89 -10.90 16.72
N ILE A 6 2.37 -12.12 16.53
CA ILE A 6 1.17 -12.30 15.71
C ILE A 6 -0.06 -11.63 16.34
N ASP A 7 -0.26 -11.74 17.65
CA ASP A 7 -1.38 -11.09 18.33
C ASP A 7 -1.30 -9.55 18.16
N THR A 8 -0.08 -8.99 18.17
CA THR A 8 0.16 -7.57 17.86
C THR A 8 -0.21 -7.22 16.42
N ILE A 9 0.19 -8.06 15.45
CA ILE A 9 -0.12 -7.85 14.03
C ILE A 9 -1.63 -7.94 13.80
N GLU A 10 -2.31 -8.92 14.41
CA GLU A 10 -3.76 -9.02 14.34
C GLU A 10 -4.42 -7.75 14.86
N HIS A 11 -4.03 -7.27 16.05
CA HIS A 11 -4.57 -6.04 16.61
C HIS A 11 -4.26 -4.81 15.76
N MET A 12 -3.07 -4.74 15.15
CA MET A 12 -2.71 -3.67 14.23
C MET A 12 -3.64 -3.67 13.01
N LEU A 13 -3.91 -4.85 12.42
CA LEU A 13 -4.76 -4.98 11.24
C LEU A 13 -6.26 -4.79 11.54
N GLU A 14 -6.72 -5.07 12.76
CA GLU A 14 -8.09 -4.78 13.19
C GLU A 14 -8.41 -3.29 13.23
N ASN A 15 -7.42 -2.48 13.59
CA ASN A 15 -7.54 -1.03 13.71
C ASN A 15 -7.07 -0.30 12.45
N GLU A 16 -6.51 -1.03 11.47
CA GLU A 16 -6.05 -0.44 10.23
C GLU A 16 -7.24 -0.16 9.31
N ASP A 17 -7.23 1.02 8.73
CA ASP A 17 -8.28 1.46 7.82
C ASP A 17 -8.23 0.78 6.43
N GLU A 18 -7.12 0.12 6.10
CA GLU A 18 -6.86 -0.61 4.86
C GLU A 18 -6.91 -2.12 5.13
N VAL A 19 -7.88 -2.83 4.53
CA VAL A 19 -8.14 -4.24 4.85
C VAL A 19 -7.09 -5.18 4.26
N ILE A 20 -6.50 -4.81 3.11
CA ILE A 20 -5.43 -5.56 2.45
C ILE A 20 -4.14 -4.75 2.60
N VAL A 21 -3.22 -5.26 3.40
CA VAL A 21 -2.00 -4.54 3.77
C VAL A 21 -0.77 -5.26 3.21
N PRO A 22 0.21 -4.53 2.65
CA PRO A 22 1.49 -5.12 2.26
C PRO A 22 2.25 -5.68 3.47
N VAL A 23 2.73 -6.92 3.37
CA VAL A 23 3.48 -7.58 4.45
C VAL A 23 4.72 -6.77 4.82
N LYS A 24 5.43 -6.26 3.81
CA LYS A 24 6.63 -5.43 3.97
C LYS A 24 6.34 -4.11 4.70
N ARG A 25 5.15 -3.52 4.52
CA ARG A 25 4.72 -2.32 5.26
C ARG A 25 4.59 -2.63 6.75
N ILE A 26 3.96 -3.74 7.11
CA ILE A 26 3.80 -4.17 8.51
C ILE A 26 5.17 -4.39 9.15
N TRP A 27 6.03 -5.15 8.46
CA TRP A 27 7.38 -5.46 8.93
C TRP A 27 8.22 -4.20 9.18
N LYS A 28 8.11 -3.18 8.32
CA LYS A 28 8.78 -1.89 8.53
C LYS A 28 8.21 -1.09 9.69
N ILE A 29 6.88 -1.01 9.83
CA ILE A 29 6.25 -0.30 10.95
C ILE A 29 6.72 -0.88 12.28
N LEU A 30 6.74 -2.21 12.40
CA LEU A 30 7.17 -2.89 13.63
C LEU A 30 8.64 -2.64 13.99
N GLN A 31 9.49 -2.32 13.01
CA GLN A 31 10.90 -2.00 13.26
C GLN A 31 11.15 -0.54 13.62
N VAL A 32 10.33 0.37 13.10
CA VAL A 32 10.59 1.82 13.18
C VAL A 32 9.77 2.49 14.30
N ASP A 33 8.58 1.97 14.59
CA ASP A 33 7.72 2.55 15.63
C ASP A 33 8.17 2.10 17.02
N ASP A 34 8.62 3.07 17.82
CA ASP A 34 9.06 2.90 19.20
C ASP A 34 8.03 2.16 20.06
N LYS A 35 6.74 2.13 19.70
CA LYS A 35 5.74 1.34 20.42
C LYS A 35 6.07 -0.16 20.45
N TYR A 36 6.80 -0.67 19.46
CA TYR A 36 7.08 -2.10 19.28
C TYR A 36 8.53 -2.50 19.60
N HIS A 37 9.33 -1.62 20.20
CA HIS A 37 10.75 -1.88 20.50
C HIS A 37 11.02 -3.12 21.37
N ASN A 38 10.02 -3.57 22.15
CA ASN A 38 10.12 -4.75 23.00
C ASN A 38 9.84 -6.06 22.25
N LEU A 39 9.41 -5.99 20.99
CA LEU A 39 9.15 -7.16 20.16
C LEU A 39 10.41 -7.53 19.38
N GLU A 40 10.77 -8.81 19.45
CA GLU A 40 11.82 -9.35 18.59
C GLU A 40 11.23 -9.57 17.18
N ILE A 41 11.60 -8.68 16.25
CA ILE A 41 11.14 -8.74 14.86
C ILE A 41 12.15 -9.54 14.03
N PRO A 42 11.75 -10.68 13.43
CA PRO A 42 12.65 -11.49 12.63
C PRO A 42 12.96 -10.81 11.29
N VAL A 43 13.93 -11.36 10.54
CA VAL A 43 14.21 -10.89 9.18
C VAL A 43 12.98 -11.10 8.29
N PHE A 44 12.88 -10.34 7.20
CA PHE A 44 11.65 -10.30 6.39
C PHE A 44 11.18 -11.69 5.87
N SER A 45 12.11 -12.57 5.48
CA SER A 45 11.76 -13.92 5.02
C SER A 45 11.08 -14.74 6.12
N GLU A 46 11.69 -14.78 7.31
CA GLU A 46 11.14 -15.45 8.50
C GLU A 46 9.82 -14.81 8.96
N PHE A 47 9.72 -13.48 8.88
CA PHE A 47 8.49 -12.75 9.16
C PHE A 47 7.34 -13.17 8.24
N SER A 48 7.61 -13.29 6.93
CA SER A 48 6.58 -13.74 5.98
C SER A 48 6.19 -15.19 6.21
N GLU A 49 7.16 -16.08 6.43
CA GLU A 49 6.91 -17.50 6.74
C GLU A 49 6.06 -17.67 8.01
N LEU A 50 6.29 -16.83 9.02
CA LEU A 50 5.50 -16.82 10.24
C LEU A 50 4.03 -16.48 9.96
N LEU A 51 3.78 -15.49 9.11
CA LEU A 51 2.42 -15.10 8.72
C LEU A 51 1.73 -16.16 7.86
N HIS A 52 2.45 -16.82 6.95
CA HIS A 52 1.94 -17.93 6.15
C HIS A 52 1.51 -19.12 7.01
N SER A 53 2.23 -19.34 8.11
CA SER A 53 1.98 -20.46 9.03
C SER A 53 0.79 -20.23 9.97
N ASP A 54 0.31 -18.99 10.10
CA ASP A 54 -0.81 -18.63 10.98
C ASP A 54 -2.13 -18.57 10.21
N ASN A 55 -3.15 -19.26 10.74
CA ASN A 55 -4.42 -19.41 10.04
C ASN A 55 -5.28 -18.13 10.06
N ARG A 56 -4.93 -17.10 10.83
CA ARG A 56 -5.67 -15.83 10.90
C ARG A 56 -5.52 -14.97 9.65
N PHE A 57 -4.42 -15.15 8.92
CA PHE A 57 -4.12 -14.36 7.73
C PHE A 57 -4.50 -15.08 6.44
N GLU A 58 -4.97 -14.30 5.48
CA GLU A 58 -5.19 -14.72 4.11
C GLU A 58 -4.27 -13.90 3.20
N PHE A 59 -3.44 -14.60 2.43
CA PHE A 59 -2.54 -13.98 1.46
C PHE A 59 -3.29 -13.68 0.17
N MET A 60 -3.15 -12.45 -0.29
CA MET A 60 -3.67 -11.95 -1.55
C MET A 60 -2.61 -12.07 -2.64
N HIS A 61 -3.02 -11.93 -3.90
CA HIS A 61 -2.08 -11.90 -5.02
C HIS A 61 -1.02 -10.80 -4.81
N PRO A 62 0.26 -11.12 -5.00
CA PRO A 62 1.33 -10.15 -4.83
C PRO A 62 1.25 -9.07 -5.90
N VAL A 63 1.70 -7.86 -5.55
CA VAL A 63 1.83 -6.76 -6.49
C VAL A 63 3.29 -6.66 -6.90
N ASN A 64 3.58 -6.77 -8.20
CA ASN A 64 4.94 -6.64 -8.69
C ASN A 64 5.14 -5.31 -9.43
N TYR A 65 6.08 -4.50 -8.93
CA TYR A 65 6.55 -3.28 -9.60
C TYR A 65 7.91 -3.49 -10.28
N ASP A 66 8.44 -4.71 -10.28
CA ASP A 66 9.79 -5.02 -10.78
C ASP A 66 9.98 -4.67 -12.25
N ASP A 67 8.92 -4.81 -13.05
CA ASP A 67 8.91 -4.45 -14.48
C ASP A 67 9.08 -2.93 -14.72
N MET A 68 8.99 -2.11 -13.66
CA MET A 68 9.22 -0.66 -13.72
C MET A 68 10.69 -0.27 -13.50
N TYR A 69 11.54 -1.18 -13.05
CA TYR A 69 12.97 -0.92 -12.88
C TYR A 69 13.73 -1.38 -14.13
N ASP A 70 14.54 -0.50 -14.69
CA ASP A 70 15.64 -0.88 -15.57
C ASP A 70 16.64 -1.73 -14.78
N ALA A 71 17.33 -2.65 -15.46
CA ALA A 71 18.32 -3.56 -14.85
C ALA A 71 19.57 -2.85 -14.28
N SER A 72 19.51 -1.53 -14.12
CA SER A 72 20.56 -0.71 -13.51
C SER A 72 20.57 -0.92 -11.99
N GLY A 73 21.73 -0.70 -11.37
CA GLY A 73 21.92 -0.86 -9.92
C GLY A 73 21.10 0.08 -9.04
N GLU A 74 20.27 0.95 -9.62
CA GLU A 74 19.38 1.91 -8.93
C GLU A 74 18.07 1.28 -8.43
N ARG A 75 17.83 -0.01 -8.68
CA ARG A 75 16.60 -0.70 -8.29
C ARG A 75 16.26 -0.55 -6.80
N ILE A 76 17.25 -0.69 -5.92
CA ILE A 76 17.03 -0.64 -4.46
C ILE A 76 16.60 0.76 -4.02
N ASP A 77 17.28 1.80 -4.50
CA ASP A 77 16.98 3.19 -4.13
C ASP A 77 15.59 3.60 -4.64
N ARG A 78 15.24 3.20 -5.87
CA ARG A 78 13.90 3.44 -6.43
C ARG A 78 12.81 2.64 -5.72
N GLU A 79 13.09 1.42 -5.27
CA GLU A 79 12.16 0.65 -4.43
C GLU A 79 11.91 1.36 -3.10
N ILE A 80 12.97 1.84 -2.43
CA ILE A 80 12.85 2.60 -1.19
C ILE A 80 12.03 3.89 -1.39
N GLU A 81 12.27 4.61 -2.49
CA GLU A 81 11.50 5.81 -2.84
C GLU A 81 10.02 5.49 -3.05
N MET A 82 9.69 4.45 -3.84
CA MET A 82 8.32 4.01 -4.07
C MET A 82 7.62 3.60 -2.78
N GLU A 83 8.30 2.87 -1.90
CA GLU A 83 7.77 2.46 -0.60
C GLU A 83 7.51 3.65 0.31
N SER A 84 8.36 4.68 0.27
CA SER A 84 8.16 5.95 1.00
C SER A 84 6.90 6.69 0.53
N LEU A 85 6.50 6.51 -0.72
CA LEU A 85 5.26 7.03 -1.32
C LEU A 85 4.05 6.11 -1.05
N GLY A 86 4.26 4.98 -0.35
CA GLY A 86 3.22 4.02 -0.01
C GLY A 86 3.00 2.92 -1.05
N PHE A 87 3.87 2.81 -2.06
CA PHE A 87 3.82 1.77 -3.09
C PHE A 87 4.76 0.62 -2.72
N TYR A 88 4.20 -0.42 -2.11
CA TYR A 88 4.92 -1.62 -1.71
C TYR A 88 4.67 -2.75 -2.72
N SER A 89 5.77 -3.33 -3.21
CA SER A 89 5.79 -4.59 -3.96
C SER A 89 5.62 -5.79 -3.02
N GLY A 90 5.36 -6.95 -3.61
CA GLY A 90 5.33 -8.24 -2.93
C GLY A 90 3.98 -8.60 -2.32
N GLU A 91 4.05 -9.46 -1.30
CA GLU A 91 2.91 -10.10 -0.68
C GLU A 91 2.02 -9.13 0.09
N ARG A 92 0.73 -9.44 0.09
CA ARG A 92 -0.29 -8.69 0.81
C ARG A 92 -1.15 -9.63 1.60
N ILE A 93 -1.57 -9.20 2.78
CA ILE A 93 -2.42 -10.01 3.66
C ILE A 93 -3.68 -9.25 4.06
N LYS A 94 -4.71 -10.02 4.42
CA LYS A 94 -5.88 -9.55 5.16
C LYS A 94 -6.13 -10.48 6.34
N LEU A 95 -6.89 -10.00 7.33
CA LEU A 95 -7.43 -10.87 8.38
C LEU A 95 -8.62 -11.67 7.84
N LYS A 96 -8.58 -13.00 7.96
CA LYS A 96 -9.67 -13.90 7.50
C LYS A 96 -11.02 -13.59 8.15
N LYS A 97 -10.98 -13.15 9.41
CA LYS A 97 -12.19 -12.83 10.17
C LYS A 97 -12.88 -11.53 9.74
N ILE A 98 -12.20 -10.68 8.99
CA ILE A 98 -12.75 -9.41 8.50
C ILE A 98 -13.31 -9.63 7.09
N PRO A 99 -14.64 -9.61 6.90
CA PRO A 99 -15.22 -9.72 5.58
C PRO A 99 -14.90 -8.48 4.76
N MET A 100 -14.62 -8.67 3.47
CA MET A 100 -14.42 -7.56 2.54
C MET A 100 -15.78 -6.98 2.15
N THR A 101 -15.98 -5.67 2.38
CA THR A 101 -17.19 -4.96 1.96
C THR A 101 -16.91 -4.03 0.76
N GLY A 102 -17.98 -3.60 0.08
CA GLY A 102 -17.88 -2.61 -0.99
C GLY A 102 -17.33 -1.29 -0.47
N ALA A 103 -17.81 -0.80 0.68
CA ALA A 103 -17.26 0.41 1.32
C ALA A 103 -15.76 0.31 1.61
N MET A 104 -15.28 -0.84 2.08
CA MET A 104 -13.86 -1.06 2.35
C MET A 104 -13.03 -0.98 1.06
N LEU A 105 -13.45 -1.68 0.01
CA LEU A 105 -12.81 -1.61 -1.30
C LEU A 105 -12.83 -0.19 -1.88
N ALA A 106 -13.97 0.51 -1.76
CA ALA A 106 -14.13 1.88 -2.20
C ALA A 106 -13.12 2.82 -1.50
N LYS A 107 -13.00 2.71 -0.16
CA LYS A 107 -12.04 3.47 0.64
C LYS A 107 -10.58 3.17 0.24
N MET A 108 -10.26 1.90 -0.05
CA MET A 108 -8.93 1.51 -0.54
C MET A 108 -8.60 2.16 -1.89
N ILE A 109 -9.55 2.14 -2.83
CA ILE A 109 -9.37 2.73 -4.17
C ILE A 109 -9.20 4.25 -4.08
N GLU A 110 -10.03 4.94 -3.27
CA GLU A 110 -9.89 6.38 -3.02
C GLU A 110 -8.50 6.73 -2.49
N ARG A 111 -8.01 5.97 -1.50
CA ARG A 111 -6.67 6.19 -0.93
C ARG A 111 -5.57 5.97 -1.95
N SER A 112 -5.68 4.91 -2.75
CA SER A 112 -4.71 4.65 -3.81
C SER A 112 -4.68 5.79 -4.83
N SER A 113 -5.84 6.32 -5.21
CA SER A 113 -5.96 7.48 -6.10
C SER A 113 -5.32 8.73 -5.50
N ASN A 114 -5.58 9.00 -4.21
CA ASN A 114 -5.01 10.15 -3.51
C ASN A 114 -3.48 10.03 -3.41
N ARG A 115 -2.94 8.85 -3.04
CA ARG A 115 -1.49 8.60 -3.00
C ARG A 115 -0.84 8.87 -4.36
N MET A 116 -1.46 8.39 -5.44
CA MET A 116 -0.98 8.63 -6.80
C MET A 116 -0.98 10.14 -7.15
N MET A 117 -2.05 10.86 -6.82
CA MET A 117 -2.12 12.30 -7.08
C MET A 117 -1.06 13.09 -6.30
N GLU A 118 -0.86 12.76 -5.03
CA GLU A 118 0.16 13.39 -4.19
C GLU A 118 1.58 13.09 -4.70
N ALA A 119 1.86 11.86 -5.12
CA ALA A 119 3.14 11.52 -5.73
C ALA A 119 3.40 12.33 -7.03
N LEU A 120 2.40 12.49 -7.89
CA LEU A 120 2.52 13.28 -9.11
C LEU A 120 2.73 14.78 -8.83
N LYS A 121 2.07 15.33 -7.79
CA LYS A 121 2.30 16.71 -7.34
C LYS A 121 3.74 16.91 -6.84
N LYS A 122 4.25 16.00 -6.02
CA LYS A 122 5.64 16.03 -5.56
C LYS A 122 6.62 15.98 -6.73
N ALA A 123 6.37 15.10 -7.70
CA ALA A 123 7.18 15.05 -8.92
C ALA A 123 7.17 16.39 -9.67
N TRP A 124 6.03 17.09 -9.73
CA TRP A 124 5.95 18.41 -10.34
C TRP A 124 6.76 19.47 -9.57
N GLU A 125 6.74 19.43 -8.24
CA GLU A 125 7.49 20.34 -7.37
C GLU A 125 9.01 20.24 -7.55
N THR A 126 9.52 19.04 -7.88
CA THR A 126 10.95 18.83 -8.17
C THR A 126 11.42 19.51 -9.47
N LYS A 127 10.51 20.10 -10.25
CA LYS A 127 10.71 20.75 -11.54
C LYS A 127 11.38 19.82 -12.57
N PRO A 128 10.61 19.34 -13.56
CA PRO A 128 11.14 18.49 -14.63
C PRO A 128 12.35 19.13 -15.33
N GLU A 129 13.36 18.30 -15.62
CA GLU A 129 14.66 18.73 -16.18
C GLU A 129 14.51 19.43 -17.54
N ASP A 130 13.52 19.02 -18.34
CA ASP A 130 13.21 19.61 -19.63
C ASP A 130 11.69 19.82 -19.85
N SER A 131 11.38 20.62 -20.87
CA SER A 131 9.99 20.98 -21.22
C SER A 131 9.17 19.79 -21.72
N LYS A 132 9.80 18.74 -22.25
CA LYS A 132 9.12 17.54 -22.76
C LYS A 132 8.70 16.63 -21.61
N ALA A 133 9.57 16.42 -20.63
CA ALA A 133 9.28 15.73 -19.38
C ALA A 133 8.17 16.49 -18.61
N GLY A 134 8.24 17.82 -18.57
CA GLY A 134 7.18 18.65 -17.98
C GLY A 134 5.82 18.48 -18.66
N ASN A 135 5.76 18.56 -19.98
CA ASN A 135 4.50 18.38 -20.72
C ASN A 135 3.91 16.97 -20.51
N ARG A 136 4.76 15.93 -20.51
CA ARG A 136 4.32 14.54 -20.23
C ARG A 136 3.76 14.40 -18.82
N LEU A 137 4.42 15.00 -17.83
CA LEU A 137 3.94 14.96 -16.44
C LEU A 137 2.58 15.66 -16.30
N LEU A 138 2.40 16.82 -16.95
CA LEU A 138 1.09 17.50 -16.99
C LEU A 138 0.00 16.63 -17.61
N GLU A 139 0.27 15.96 -18.73
CA GLU A 139 -0.68 15.04 -19.35
C GLU A 139 -1.06 13.88 -18.42
N ILE A 140 -0.08 13.31 -17.71
CA ILE A 140 -0.31 12.25 -16.72
C ILE A 140 -1.18 12.77 -15.57
N MET A 141 -0.87 13.95 -15.04
CA MET A 141 -1.67 14.58 -13.98
C MET A 141 -3.11 14.82 -14.41
N GLN A 142 -3.35 15.30 -15.64
CA GLN A 142 -4.71 15.50 -16.16
C GLN A 142 -5.48 14.17 -16.27
N LYS A 143 -4.82 13.11 -16.73
CA LYS A 143 -5.42 11.76 -16.78
C LYS A 143 -5.72 11.23 -15.39
N ALA A 144 -4.81 11.42 -14.44
CA ALA A 144 -5.01 11.02 -13.04
C ALA A 144 -6.18 11.77 -12.39
N GLN A 145 -6.34 13.08 -12.65
CA GLN A 145 -7.49 13.86 -12.17
C GLN A 145 -8.82 13.37 -12.76
N LYS A 146 -8.83 12.96 -14.03
CA LYS A 146 -10.02 12.37 -14.64
C LYS A 146 -10.38 11.04 -13.97
N LEU A 147 -9.38 10.18 -13.75
CA LEU A 147 -9.56 8.91 -13.06
C LEU A 147 -10.10 9.11 -11.63
N GLU A 148 -9.54 10.07 -10.89
CA GLU A 148 -9.99 10.43 -9.54
C GLU A 148 -11.48 10.79 -9.52
N LYS A 149 -11.94 11.62 -10.46
CA LYS A 149 -13.35 11.99 -10.59
C LYS A 149 -14.25 10.79 -10.89
N ASP A 150 -13.78 9.84 -11.70
CA ASP A 150 -14.55 8.64 -12.02
C ASP A 150 -14.59 7.67 -10.83
N ILE A 151 -13.49 7.54 -10.07
CA ILE A 151 -13.45 6.81 -8.79
C ILE A 151 -14.45 7.42 -7.81
N GLN A 152 -14.46 8.74 -7.62
CA GLN A 152 -15.40 9.41 -6.71
C GLN A 152 -16.87 9.12 -7.05
N LYS A 153 -17.23 9.07 -8.35
CA LYS A 153 -18.59 8.70 -8.78
C LYS A 153 -18.93 7.26 -8.43
N ILE A 154 -18.00 6.33 -8.66
CA ILE A 154 -18.20 4.90 -8.37
C ILE A 154 -18.34 4.68 -6.87
N VAL A 155 -17.45 5.27 -6.07
CA VAL A 155 -17.45 5.17 -4.61
C VAL A 155 -18.75 5.72 -4.02
N LYS A 156 -19.23 6.85 -4.55
CA LYS A 156 -20.51 7.42 -4.15
C LYS A 156 -21.66 6.42 -4.36
N LYS A 157 -21.73 5.77 -5.53
CA LYS A 157 -22.76 4.76 -5.82
C LYS A 157 -22.69 3.56 -4.87
N ILE A 158 -21.49 3.02 -4.63
CA ILE A 158 -21.28 1.89 -3.71
C ILE A 158 -21.82 2.22 -2.30
N ARG A 159 -21.54 3.44 -1.82
CA ARG A 159 -22.05 3.89 -0.51
C ARG A 159 -23.56 4.08 -0.50
N GLU A 160 -24.16 4.52 -1.60
CA GLU A 160 -25.62 4.67 -1.72
C GLU A 160 -26.33 3.32 -1.74
N GLU A 161 -25.74 2.29 -2.36
CA GLU A 161 -26.27 0.92 -2.43
C GLU A 161 -26.16 0.17 -1.09
N GLU A 162 -25.10 0.39 -0.30
CA GLU A 162 -24.93 -0.25 1.02
C GLU A 162 -25.77 0.38 2.14
N ASN A 163 -26.33 1.58 1.93
CA ASN A 163 -27.20 2.27 2.89
C ASN A 163 -28.70 2.03 2.64
N GLN A 164 -29.06 1.17 1.69
CA GLN A 164 -30.43 0.73 1.37
C GLN A 164 -30.71 -0.65 1.97
#